data_AF-A0AAU1KHB0-F1
#
_entry.id   AF-A0AAU1KHB0-F1
#
_cell.length_a   1.000
_cell.length_b   1.000
_cell.length_c   1.000
_cell.angle_alpha   90.00
_cell.angle_beta   90.00
_cell.angle_gamma   90.00
#
_symmetry.space_group_name_H-M   'P 1'
#
loop_
_entity.id
_entity.type
_entity.pdbx_description
1 polymer ?
#
loop_
_entity_poly.entity_id
_entity_poly.type
_entity_poly.pdbx_seq_one_letter_code
_entity_poly.pdbx_strand_id
1 'polypeptide(L)'
;MIEGRGPSPALVLLLVQRLPDTCLTVALASGGREHFGWGQDRHLSADLFDALNQNTRATGQWGKGKAPKIPQYPRPQAKKAEKKAKKPRSVAEIYKHFRR
;
A
#
# COMPACT_ATOMS: atom_id res chain seq x y z
N MET A 1 28.44 -14.37 -14.07
CA MET A 1 26.98 -14.50 -14.25
C MET A 1 26.39 -15.63 -13.41
N ILE A 2 27.16 -16.70 -13.14
CA ILE A 2 26.83 -17.80 -12.24
C ILE A 2 27.93 -17.84 -11.16
N GLU A 3 27.55 -17.99 -9.89
CA GLU A 3 28.47 -18.17 -8.76
C GLU A 3 28.11 -19.49 -8.07
N GLY A 4 29.00 -20.47 -8.14
CA GLY A 4 28.73 -21.83 -7.64
C GLY A 4 27.64 -22.55 -8.45
N ARG A 5 26.59 -23.06 -7.78
CA ARG A 5 25.50 -23.85 -8.40
C ARG A 5 24.29 -23.03 -8.87
N GLY A 6 24.41 -21.69 -8.94
CA GLY A 6 23.26 -20.85 -9.25
C GLY A 6 23.61 -19.45 -9.76
N PRO A 7 22.59 -18.67 -10.13
CA PRO A 7 22.78 -17.29 -10.55
C PRO A 7 23.46 -16.50 -9.44
N SER A 8 24.39 -15.61 -9.81
CA SER A 8 25.10 -14.82 -8.81
C SER A 8 24.12 -13.93 -8.04
N PRO A 9 24.30 -13.71 -6.72
CA PRO A 9 23.43 -12.83 -5.94
C PRO A 9 23.32 -11.41 -6.53
N ALA A 10 24.41 -10.90 -7.09
CA ALA A 10 24.44 -9.62 -7.79
C ALA A 10 23.53 -9.60 -9.02
N LEU A 11 23.49 -10.69 -9.80
CA LEU A 11 22.58 -10.81 -10.94
C LEU A 11 21.12 -10.83 -10.49
N VAL A 12 20.80 -11.56 -9.43
CA VAL A 12 19.44 -11.63 -8.88
C VAL A 12 18.98 -10.25 -8.41
N LEU A 13 19.83 -9.52 -7.68
CA LEU A 13 19.52 -8.16 -7.24
C LEU A 13 19.31 -7.21 -8.41
N LEU A 14 20.14 -7.28 -9.44
CA LEU A 14 20.02 -6.44 -10.63
C LEU A 14 18.68 -6.67 -11.35
N LEU A 15 18.24 -7.92 -11.45
CA LEU A 15 16.94 -8.27 -12.03
C LEU A 15 15.77 -7.75 -11.19
N VAL A 16 15.83 -7.91 -9.86
CA VAL A 16 14.77 -7.42 -8.96
C VAL A 16 14.66 -5.89 -9.00
N GLN A 17 15.79 -5.17 -9.02
CA GLN A 17 15.82 -3.71 -9.05
C GLN A 17 15.30 -3.10 -10.36
N ARG A 18 15.29 -3.88 -11.45
CA ARG A 18 14.83 -3.44 -12.78
C ARG A 18 13.40 -3.88 -13.09
N LEU A 19 12.72 -4.53 -12.15
CA LEU A 19 11.32 -4.88 -12.35
C LEU A 19 10.46 -3.61 -12.42
N PRO A 20 9.43 -3.59 -13.29
CA PRO A 20 8.45 -2.51 -13.30
C PRO A 20 7.81 -2.34 -11.93
N ASP A 21 7.55 -1.11 -11.53
CA ASP A 21 6.83 -0.75 -10.31
C ASP A 21 5.40 -1.35 -10.24
N THR A 22 4.80 -1.66 -11.39
CA THR A 22 3.49 -2.30 -11.52
C THR A 22 3.49 -3.82 -11.25
N CYS A 23 4.66 -4.46 -11.12
CA CYS A 23 4.75 -5.91 -11.06
C CYS A 23 4.34 -6.49 -9.68
N LEU A 24 4.13 -7.81 -9.63
CA LEU A 24 3.64 -8.48 -8.43
C LEU A 24 4.64 -8.45 -7.28
N THR A 25 5.94 -8.49 -7.57
CA THR A 25 6.98 -8.46 -6.52
C THR A 25 6.96 -7.13 -5.78
N VAL A 26 6.84 -6.01 -6.53
CA VAL A 26 6.71 -4.67 -5.97
C VAL A 26 5.37 -4.52 -5.23
N ALA A 27 4.27 -5.01 -5.79
CA ALA A 27 2.97 -4.98 -5.13
C ALA A 27 2.97 -5.69 -3.77
N LEU A 28 3.57 -6.88 -3.71
CA LEU A 28 3.72 -7.64 -2.46
C LEU A 28 4.61 -6.91 -1.45
N ALA A 29 5.71 -6.30 -1.90
CA ALA A 29 6.56 -5.48 -1.04
C ALA A 29 5.81 -4.23 -0.50
N SER A 30 4.93 -3.65 -1.30
CA SER A 30 4.14 -2.45 -0.96
C SER A 30 2.94 -2.70 -0.04
N GLY A 31 2.64 -3.97 0.30
CA GLY A 31 1.61 -4.30 1.29
C GLY A 31 0.48 -5.20 0.80
N GLY A 32 0.55 -5.72 -0.43
CA GLY A 32 -0.31 -6.82 -0.86
C GLY A 32 -0.67 -6.82 -2.34
N ARG A 33 -1.38 -7.88 -2.76
CA ARG A 33 -1.82 -8.08 -4.15
C ARG A 33 -2.72 -6.96 -4.69
N GLU A 34 -3.38 -6.21 -3.80
CA GLU A 34 -4.20 -5.04 -4.15
C GLU A 34 -3.40 -3.96 -4.88
N HIS A 35 -2.08 -3.87 -4.63
CA HIS A 35 -1.16 -2.93 -5.27
C HIS A 35 -0.65 -3.40 -6.64
N PHE A 36 -1.10 -4.56 -7.13
CA PHE A 36 -0.69 -5.05 -8.43
C PHE A 36 -1.24 -4.14 -9.54
N GLY A 37 -0.37 -3.73 -10.46
CA GLY A 37 -0.74 -2.76 -11.50
C GLY A 37 -0.81 -1.31 -11.03
N TRP A 38 -0.53 -1.02 -9.74
CA TRP A 38 -0.41 0.33 -9.20
C TRP A 38 1.04 0.80 -9.28
N GLY A 39 1.38 1.38 -10.43
CA GLY A 39 2.63 2.11 -10.61
C GLY A 39 2.52 3.58 -10.23
N GLN A 40 3.61 4.31 -10.37
CA GLN A 40 3.70 5.75 -10.09
C GLN A 40 2.68 6.56 -10.91
N ASP A 41 2.47 6.21 -12.17
CA ASP A 41 1.48 6.88 -13.04
C ASP A 41 0.02 6.72 -12.54
N ARG A 42 -0.32 5.52 -12.05
CA ARG A 42 -1.64 5.25 -11.44
C ARG A 42 -1.84 6.03 -10.14
N HIS A 43 -0.78 6.17 -9.34
CA HIS A 43 -0.82 7.01 -8.15
C HIS A 43 -0.99 8.49 -8.50
N LEU A 44 -0.23 9.00 -9.47
CA LEU A 44 -0.31 10.39 -9.93
C LEU A 44 -1.67 10.74 -10.54
N SER A 45 -2.24 9.86 -11.36
CA SER A 45 -3.58 10.08 -11.94
C SER A 45 -4.69 10.07 -10.89
N ALA A 46 -4.59 9.21 -9.87
CA ALA A 46 -5.49 9.22 -8.72
C ALA A 46 -5.38 10.54 -7.93
N ASP A 47 -4.16 11.00 -7.65
CA ASP A 47 -3.93 12.26 -6.94
C ASP A 47 -4.43 13.47 -7.75
N LEU A 48 -4.24 13.46 -9.07
CA LEU A 48 -4.75 14.51 -9.95
C LEU A 48 -6.28 14.54 -9.96
N PHE A 49 -6.92 13.38 -10.06
CA PHE A 49 -8.38 13.26 -9.98
C PHE A 49 -8.92 13.79 -8.66
N ASP A 50 -8.31 13.38 -7.54
CA ASP A 50 -8.70 13.85 -6.21
C ASP A 50 -8.48 15.36 -6.06
N ALA A 51 -7.38 15.91 -6.57
CA ALA A 51 -7.09 17.34 -6.54
C ALA A 51 -8.09 18.16 -7.36
N LEU A 52 -8.45 17.69 -8.56
CA LEU A 52 -9.47 18.34 -9.40
C LEU A 52 -10.84 18.33 -8.74
N ASN A 53 -11.22 17.22 -8.12
CA ASN A 53 -12.47 17.12 -7.37
C ASN A 53 -12.48 18.03 -6.15
N GLN A 54 -11.36 18.14 -5.43
CA GLN A 54 -11.22 19.07 -4.32
C GLN A 54 -11.30 20.53 -4.79
N ASN A 55 -10.61 20.89 -5.87
CA ASN A 55 -10.69 22.22 -6.45
C ASN A 55 -12.13 22.55 -6.86
N THR A 56 -12.79 21.65 -7.59
CA THR A 56 -14.19 21.81 -8.03
C THR A 56 -15.11 22.01 -6.83
N ARG A 57 -14.93 21.22 -5.78
CA ARG A 57 -15.70 21.35 -4.54
C ARG A 57 -15.46 22.69 -3.84
N ALA A 58 -14.24 23.23 -3.88
CA ALA A 58 -13.89 24.48 -3.24
C ALA A 58 -14.35 25.72 -4.04
N THR A 59 -14.28 25.66 -5.36
CA THR A 59 -14.56 26.81 -6.25
C THR A 59 -15.98 26.82 -6.80
N GLY A 60 -16.70 25.70 -6.74
CA GLY A 60 -18.06 25.60 -7.25
C GLY A 60 -19.04 26.52 -6.51
N GLN A 61 -19.92 27.16 -7.28
CA GLN A 61 -20.97 28.03 -6.75
C GLN A 61 -22.19 27.17 -6.38
N TRP A 62 -22.08 26.47 -5.23
CA TRP A 62 -23.04 25.46 -4.78
C TRP A 62 -24.34 26.03 -4.19
N GLY A 63 -24.94 27.07 -4.77
CA GLY A 63 -26.24 27.63 -4.35
C GLY A 63 -26.46 27.73 -2.82
N LYS A 64 -27.70 27.47 -2.35
CA LYS A 64 -28.05 27.33 -0.92
C LYS A 64 -27.84 25.89 -0.43
N GLY A 65 -26.72 25.26 -0.77
CA GLY A 65 -26.44 23.87 -0.45
C GLY A 65 -25.00 23.64 -0.02
N LYS A 66 -24.76 22.53 0.69
CA LYS A 66 -23.38 22.06 0.93
C LYS A 66 -22.82 21.49 -0.37
N ALA A 67 -21.53 21.72 -0.61
CA ALA A 67 -20.83 21.16 -1.76
C ALA A 67 -20.97 19.62 -1.78
N PRO A 68 -21.24 19.01 -2.96
CA PRO A 68 -21.43 17.57 -3.08
C PRO A 68 -20.19 16.79 -2.67
N LYS A 69 -20.41 15.60 -2.10
CA LYS A 69 -19.33 14.70 -1.68
C LYS A 69 -18.90 13.85 -2.88
N ILE A 70 -17.88 14.31 -3.58
CA ILE A 70 -17.29 13.57 -4.70
C ILE A 70 -16.46 12.39 -4.13
N PRO A 71 -16.67 11.15 -4.59
CA PRO A 71 -15.90 10.01 -4.14
C PRO A 71 -14.43 10.14 -4.58
N GLN A 72 -13.53 9.67 -3.73
CA GLN A 72 -12.10 9.58 -4.07
C GLN A 72 -11.86 8.49 -5.10
N TYR A 73 -10.77 8.62 -5.85
CA TYR A 73 -10.33 7.57 -6.76
C TYR A 73 -10.14 6.24 -6.00
N PRO A 74 -10.63 5.10 -6.51
CA PRO A 74 -10.54 3.82 -5.82
C PRO A 74 -9.09 3.36 -5.75
N ARG A 75 -8.43 3.58 -4.61
CA ARG A 75 -7.02 3.26 -4.38
C ARG A 75 -6.83 2.05 -3.45
N PRO A 76 -5.75 1.26 -3.62
CA PRO A 76 -5.41 0.18 -2.70
C PRO A 76 -5.16 0.80 -1.34
N GLN A 77 -5.95 0.41 -0.35
CA GLN A 77 -5.75 0.86 1.01
C GLN A 77 -4.68 -0.02 1.63
N ALA A 78 -3.62 0.60 2.14
CA ALA A 78 -2.69 -0.09 3.02
C ALA A 78 -3.52 -0.76 4.13
N LYS A 79 -3.41 -2.08 4.26
CA LYS A 79 -4.02 -2.80 5.37
C LYS A 79 -3.54 -2.10 6.64
N LYS A 80 -4.46 -1.47 7.37
CA LYS A 80 -4.13 -0.83 8.66
C LYS A 80 -3.41 -1.89 9.46
N ALA A 81 -2.16 -1.61 9.86
CA ALA A 81 -1.42 -2.49 10.75
C ALA A 81 -2.37 -2.86 11.88
N GLU A 82 -2.66 -4.15 12.03
CA GLU A 82 -3.49 -4.64 13.12
C GLU A 82 -2.91 -4.01 14.38
N LYS A 83 -3.74 -3.22 15.09
CA LYS A 83 -3.29 -2.51 16.29
C LYS A 83 -2.66 -3.57 17.19
N LYS A 84 -1.32 -3.57 17.30
CA LYS A 84 -0.58 -4.46 18.20
C LYS A 84 -1.34 -4.45 19.52
N ALA A 85 -1.76 -5.63 19.97
CA ALA A 85 -2.56 -5.78 21.18
C ALA A 85 -1.94 -4.93 22.28
N LYS A 86 -2.68 -3.92 22.75
CA LYS A 86 -2.18 -2.82 23.59
C LYS A 86 -1.77 -3.23 25.02
N LYS A 87 -1.64 -4.52 25.31
CA LYS A 87 -1.30 -4.99 26.66
C LYS A 87 -0.11 -5.95 26.58
N PRO A 88 1.03 -5.62 27.23
CA PRO A 88 2.06 -6.62 27.46
C PRO A 88 1.43 -7.75 28.29
N ARG A 89 1.62 -9.00 27.83
CA ARG A 89 1.09 -10.16 28.55
C ARG A 89 1.79 -10.28 29.90
N SER A 90 1.02 -10.51 30.96
CA SER A 90 1.60 -10.76 32.27
C SER A 90 2.28 -12.14 32.32
N VAL A 91 3.24 -12.33 33.22
CA VAL A 91 3.93 -13.62 33.41
C VAL A 91 2.95 -14.77 33.67
N ALA A 92 1.84 -14.49 34.37
CA ALA A 92 0.78 -15.48 34.62
C ALA A 92 0.04 -15.90 33.34
N GLU A 93 -0.15 -14.99 32.38
CA GLU A 93 -0.76 -15.31 31.08
C GLU A 93 0.19 -16.11 30.19
N ILE A 94 1.49 -15.84 30.27
CA ILE A 94 2.52 -16.61 29.56
C ILE A 94 2.56 -18.05 30.11
N TYR A 95 2.58 -18.21 31.43
CA TYR A 95 2.60 -19.54 32.08
C TYR A 95 1.40 -20.42 31.69
N LYS A 96 0.19 -19.85 31.58
CA LYS A 96 -1.01 -20.58 31.14
C LYS A 96 -0.91 -21.08 29.70
N HIS A 97 -0.16 -20.41 28.83
CA HIS A 97 0.03 -20.82 27.44
C HIS A 97 0.97 -22.02 27.30
N PHE A 98 1.98 -22.12 28.17
CA PHE A 98 2.97 -23.20 28.17
C PHE A 98 2.51 -24.48 28.89
N ARG A 99 1.37 -24.45 29.60
CA ARG A 99 0.82 -25.60 30.33
C ARG A 99 -0.15 -26.45 29.51
N ARG A 100 -0.26 -26.21 28.20
CA ARG A 100 -1.08 -27.00 27.28
C ARG A 100 -0.22 -28.03 26.57
#